data_AF-A0A3L7AY36-F1
#
_entry.id   AF-A0A3L7AY36-F1
#
_cell.length_a   1.000
_cell.length_b   1.000
_cell.length_c   1.000
_cell.angle_alpha   90.00
_cell.angle_beta   90.00
_cell.angle_gamma   90.00
#
_symmetry.space_group_name_H-M   'P 1'
#
loop_
_entity.id
_entity.type
_entity.pdbx_description
1 polymer ?
#
loop_
_entity_poly.entity_id
_entity_poly.type
_entity_poly.pdbx_seq_one_letter_code
_entity_poly.pdbx_strand_id
1 'polypeptide(L)' 'MSTEDPGTQGARGDDDRTVDLSEDFVVLPEQTADDTDRGWGERPGGNDDWLLAERPPHWG' A
#
# COMPACT_ATOMS: atom_id res chain seq x y z
N MET A 1 0.21 -34.88 26.92
CA MET A 1 -0.47 -34.28 25.76
C MET A 1 0.60 -33.65 24.91
N SER A 2 1.03 -34.34 23.85
CA SER A 2 2.04 -33.83 22.93
C SER A 2 1.36 -32.81 22.01
N THR A 3 1.77 -31.55 22.10
CA THR A 3 1.42 -30.53 21.11
C THR A 3 2.32 -30.74 19.90
N GLU A 4 1.83 -31.53 18.96
CA GLU A 4 2.30 -31.56 17.57
C GLU A 4 1.92 -30.22 16.94
N ASP A 5 2.94 -29.38 16.74
CA ASP A 5 2.84 -28.09 16.07
C ASP A 5 2.72 -28.32 14.55
N PRO A 6 1.60 -27.94 13.89
CA PRO A 6 1.42 -28.15 12.46
C PRO A 6 2.22 -27.15 11.59
N GLY A 7 3.11 -26.33 12.16
CA GLY A 7 3.85 -25.29 11.44
C GLY A 7 5.06 -25.76 10.64
N THR A 8 5.44 -27.05 10.69
CA THR A 8 6.68 -27.57 10.07
C THR A 8 6.41 -28.46 8.84
N GLN A 9 5.32 -28.22 8.09
CA GLN A 9 5.18 -28.73 6.72
C GLN A 9 5.07 -27.57 5.75
N GLY A 10 6.21 -27.14 5.21
CA GLY A 10 6.25 -26.19 4.08
C GLY A 10 6.97 -24.87 4.37
N ALA A 11 8.07 -24.88 5.12
CA ALA A 11 8.95 -23.72 5.31
C ALA A 11 9.77 -23.37 4.03
N ARG A 12 9.12 -23.32 2.87
CA ARG A 12 9.53 -22.36 1.84
C ARG A 12 8.73 -21.11 2.16
N GLY A 13 9.41 -20.13 2.76
CA GLY A 13 8.80 -18.85 3.05
C GLY A 13 8.20 -18.26 1.78
N ASP A 14 7.28 -17.31 1.93
CA ASP A 14 6.72 -16.56 0.80
C ASP A 14 7.81 -16.03 -0.15
N ASP A 15 8.98 -15.74 0.43
CA ASP A 15 10.21 -15.27 -0.21
C ASP A 15 10.83 -16.26 -1.23
N ASP A 16 10.58 -17.57 -1.11
CA ASP A 16 11.12 -18.60 -2.02
C ASP A 16 10.23 -18.84 -3.27
N ARG A 17 9.12 -18.10 -3.40
CA ARG A 17 8.23 -18.23 -4.56
C ARG A 17 8.85 -17.55 -5.78
N THR A 18 9.16 -18.33 -6.81
CA THR A 18 9.60 -17.81 -8.11
C THR A 18 8.51 -16.93 -8.72
N VAL A 19 8.81 -15.65 -8.94
CA VAL A 19 7.94 -14.71 -9.67
C VAL A 19 8.23 -14.85 -11.16
N ASP A 20 7.20 -15.20 -11.94
CA ASP A 20 7.29 -15.21 -13.39
C ASP A 20 7.15 -13.77 -13.92
N LEU A 21 8.23 -13.27 -14.52
CA LEU A 21 8.30 -11.93 -15.11
C LEU A 21 8.15 -11.96 -16.64
N SER A 22 7.69 -13.08 -17.21
CA SER A 22 7.50 -13.24 -18.65
C SER A 22 6.18 -12.66 -19.18
N GLU A 23 5.31 -12.18 -18.28
CA GLU A 23 4.05 -11.53 -18.66
C GLU A 23 4.29 -10.21 -19.41
N ASP A 24 3.43 -9.91 -20.38
CA ASP A 24 3.46 -8.65 -21.12
C ASP A 24 3.19 -7.48 -20.16
N PHE A 25 4.27 -6.77 -19.78
CA PHE A 25 4.17 -5.61 -18.89
C PHE A 25 3.34 -4.51 -19.54
N VAL A 26 2.27 -4.10 -18.86
CA VAL A 26 1.52 -2.90 -19.23
C VAL A 26 2.34 -1.69 -18.80
N VAL A 27 2.82 -0.91 -19.78
CA VAL A 27 3.42 0.40 -19.50
C VAL A 27 2.34 1.28 -18.90
N LEU A 28 2.50 1.57 -17.61
CA LEU A 28 1.59 2.46 -16.91
C LEU A 28 1.71 3.88 -17.45
N PRO A 29 0.64 4.69 -17.35
CA PRO A 29 0.73 6.12 -17.62
C PRO A 29 1.80 6.78 -16.74
N GLU A 30 2.25 7.97 -17.12
CA GLU A 30 3.25 8.73 -16.35
C GLU A 30 2.79 9.07 -14.92
N GLN A 31 1.48 9.04 -14.66
CA GLN A 31 0.90 9.13 -13.33
C GLN A 31 -0.16 8.03 -13.15
N THR A 32 -0.01 7.21 -12.11
CA THR A 32 -0.94 6.14 -11.77
C THR A 32 -1.99 6.61 -10.78
N ALA A 33 -3.02 5.81 -10.56
CA ALA A 33 -4.01 6.11 -9.53
C ALA A 33 -3.41 6.06 -8.11
N ASP A 34 -2.40 5.21 -7.90
CA ASP A 34 -1.69 5.07 -6.62
C ASP A 34 -0.85 6.30 -6.30
N ASP A 35 -0.34 7.00 -7.32
CA ASP A 35 0.34 8.30 -7.20
C ASP A 35 -0.62 9.45 -6.82
N THR A 36 -1.91 9.15 -6.66
CA THR A 36 -2.91 10.13 -6.23
C THR A 36 -3.54 9.68 -4.92
N ASP A 37 -4.04 10.63 -4.15
CA ASP A 37 -4.77 10.34 -2.91
C ASP A 37 -6.14 9.65 -3.16
N ARG A 38 -6.49 9.36 -4.43
CA ARG A 38 -7.72 8.65 -4.77
C ARG A 38 -7.69 7.23 -4.20
N GLY A 39 -8.71 6.90 -3.41
CA GLY A 39 -8.83 5.59 -2.77
C GLY A 39 -8.15 5.52 -1.40
N TRP A 40 -7.39 6.55 -1.00
CA TRP A 40 -6.75 6.65 0.32
C TRP A 40 -7.65 7.29 1.39
N GLY A 41 -8.94 7.44 1.11
CA GLY A 41 -9.95 7.95 2.07
C GLY A 41 -10.19 9.46 2.02
N GLU A 42 -9.48 10.19 1.17
CA GLU A 42 -9.72 11.61 0.88
C GLU A 42 -11.12 11.80 0.27
N ARG A 43 -11.89 12.74 0.82
CA ARG A 43 -13.22 13.07 0.30
C ARG A 43 -13.07 13.96 -0.94
N PRO A 44 -13.89 13.77 -1.99
CA PRO A 44 -13.91 14.66 -3.14
C PRO A 44 -14.48 16.03 -2.71
N GLY A 45 -13.60 16.92 -2.29
CA GLY A 45 -13.90 18.24 -1.74
C GLY A 45 -12.76 18.64 -0.81
N GLY A 46 -11.97 19.63 -1.22
CA GLY A 46 -10.68 19.97 -0.61
C GLY A 46 -10.74 20.10 0.91
N ASN A 47 -9.70 19.60 1.57
CA ASN A 47 -9.52 19.59 3.01
C ASN A 47 -8.98 20.94 3.56
N ASP A 48 -9.10 22.01 2.79
CA ASP A 48 -8.49 23.31 3.07
C ASP A 48 -9.00 23.90 4.39
N ASP A 49 -10.30 23.76 4.69
CA ASP A 49 -10.89 24.27 5.92
C ASP A 49 -10.29 23.61 7.18
N TRP A 50 -10.05 22.29 7.13
CA TRP A 50 -9.41 21.58 8.24
C TRP A 50 -7.91 21.88 8.32
N LEU A 51 -7.22 21.94 7.19
CA LEU A 51 -5.80 22.29 7.12
C LEU A 51 -5.52 23.70 7.64
N LEU A 52 -6.45 24.64 7.42
CA LEU A 52 -6.40 25.99 7.97
C LEU A 52 -6.74 26.01 9.46
N ALA A 53 -7.71 25.21 9.91
CA ALA A 53 -8.10 25.11 11.31
C ALA A 53 -7.00 24.49 12.18
N GLU A 54 -6.29 23.48 11.67
CA GLU A 54 -5.22 22.76 12.36
C GLU A 54 -3.82 23.29 12.00
N ARG A 55 -3.73 24.51 11.45
CA ARG A 55 -2.46 25.07 10.97
C ARG A 55 -1.43 25.16 12.10
N PRO A 56 -0.26 24.51 11.96
CA PRO A 56 0.83 24.62 12.92
C PRO A 56 1.33 26.07 13.06
N PRO A 57 1.78 26.47 14.26
CA PRO A 57 2.19 27.85 14.52
C PRO A 57 3.45 28.30 13.76
N HIS A 58 4.18 27.38 13.12
CA HIS A 58 5.41 27.68 12.37
C HIS A 58 5.19 27.87 10.85
N TRP A 59 3.95 27.83 10.35
CA TRP A 59 3.63 28.06 8.92
C TRP A 59 3.49 29.55 8.54
N GLY A 60 4.13 30.45 9.30
CA GLY A 60 4.08 31.91 9.12
C GLY A 60 5.40 32.46 8.60
#